data_AF-K2F3E5-F1
#
_entry.id   AF-K2F3E5-F1
#
_cell.length_a   1.000
_cell.length_b   1.000
_cell.length_c   1.000
_cell.angle_alpha   90.00
_cell.angle_beta   90.00
_cell.angle_gamma   90.00
#
_symmetry.space_group_name_H-M   'P 1'
#
loop_
_entity.id
_entity.type
_entity.pdbx_description
1 polymer ?
#
loop_
_entity_poly.entity_id
_entity_poly.type
_entity_poly.pdbx_seq_one_letter_code
_entity_poly.pdbx_strand_id
1 'polypeptide(L)'
;MQSASYRARLMEYLARLASDHHEYRDKAFLLGLLSQAPIPQADLFKYLLLPADIQLALQKRSGFLGSLLTLTETLETGKHHHVGILTHQLGIRRDEIMRGIVESLGWSNALAHAE
;
A
#
# COMPACT_ATOMS: atom_id res chain seq x y z
N MET A 1 -12.94 5.58 7.15
CA MET A 1 -11.52 5.19 7.07
C MET A 1 -11.47 3.73 6.66
N GLN A 2 -10.63 3.36 5.70
CA GLN A 2 -10.42 1.96 5.33
C GLN A 2 -9.43 1.33 6.33
N SER A 3 -9.56 0.03 6.64
CA SER A 3 -8.75 -0.62 7.66
C SER A 3 -7.27 -0.76 7.26
N ALA A 4 -6.39 -0.93 8.24
CA ALA A 4 -4.98 -1.23 7.97
C ALA A 4 -4.81 -2.52 7.16
N SER A 5 -5.69 -3.51 7.39
CA SER A 5 -5.75 -4.76 6.62
C SER A 5 -6.10 -4.53 5.15
N TYR A 6 -7.08 -3.65 4.86
CA TYR A 6 -7.41 -3.28 3.48
C TYR A 6 -6.19 -2.67 2.77
N ARG A 7 -5.54 -1.68 3.39
CA ARG A 7 -4.40 -0.99 2.76
C ARG A 7 -3.23 -1.93 2.53
N ALA A 8 -2.89 -2.76 3.51
CA ALA A 8 -1.85 -3.78 3.39
C ALA A 8 -2.12 -4.70 2.19
N ARG A 9 -3.35 -5.22 2.09
CA ARG A 9 -3.72 -6.15 1.02
C ARG A 9 -3.72 -5.50 -0.36
N LEU A 10 -4.21 -4.26 -0.47
CA LEU A 10 -4.20 -3.54 -1.73
C LEU A 10 -2.77 -3.23 -2.18
N MET A 11 -1.90 -2.78 -1.27
CA MET A 11 -0.51 -2.51 -1.60
C MET A 11 0.26 -3.76 -2.05
N GLU A 12 0.05 -4.90 -1.39
CA GLU A 12 0.60 -6.19 -1.81
C GLU A 12 0.16 -6.57 -3.23
N TYR A 13 -1.15 -6.44 -3.50
CA TYR A 13 -1.72 -6.72 -4.82
C TYR A 13 -1.14 -5.81 -5.90
N LEU A 14 -1.04 -4.51 -5.64
CA LEU A 14 -0.48 -3.54 -6.60
C LEU A 14 1.02 -3.78 -6.83
N ALA A 15 1.79 -4.14 -5.80
CA ALA A 15 3.19 -4.50 -5.94
C ALA A 15 3.37 -5.73 -6.84
N ARG A 16 2.48 -6.72 -6.74
CA ARG A 16 2.46 -7.90 -7.63
C ARG A 16 2.25 -7.53 -9.10
N LEU A 17 1.45 -6.50 -9.38
CA LEU A 17 1.21 -6.05 -10.75
C LEU A 17 2.35 -5.21 -11.30
N ALA A 18 2.97 -4.39 -10.45
CA ALA A 18 4.02 -3.46 -10.85
C ALA A 18 5.43 -4.07 -10.87
N SER A 19 5.63 -5.25 -10.28
CA SER A 19 6.93 -5.91 -10.25
C SER A 19 6.83 -7.43 -10.09
N ASP A 20 7.72 -8.15 -10.78
CA ASP A 20 7.91 -9.59 -10.64
C ASP A 20 8.72 -9.98 -9.39
N HIS A 21 9.34 -9.02 -8.71
CA HIS A 21 10.17 -9.29 -7.54
C HIS A 21 9.30 -9.51 -6.30
N HIS A 22 9.32 -10.74 -5.78
CA HIS A 22 8.53 -11.13 -4.62
C HIS A 22 8.77 -10.25 -3.39
N GLU A 23 10.02 -9.80 -3.18
CA GLU A 23 10.37 -8.98 -2.01
C GLU A 23 9.54 -7.69 -1.90
N TYR A 24 9.12 -7.11 -3.03
CA TYR A 24 8.31 -5.90 -3.00
C TYR A 24 6.88 -6.17 -2.57
N ARG A 25 6.36 -7.39 -2.75
CA ARG A 25 5.01 -7.77 -2.32
C ARG A 25 4.92 -7.78 -0.80
N ASP A 26 5.85 -8.47 -0.15
CA ASP A 26 5.92 -8.57 1.31
C ASP A 26 6.18 -7.19 1.94
N LYS A 27 7.12 -6.43 1.36
CA LYS A 27 7.41 -5.06 1.82
C LYS A 27 6.24 -4.11 1.62
N ALA A 28 5.50 -4.22 0.52
CA ALA A 28 4.31 -3.39 0.26
C ALA A 28 3.16 -3.73 1.22
N PHE A 29 2.95 -5.02 1.52
CA PHE A 29 2.00 -5.45 2.55
C PHE A 29 2.34 -4.82 3.91
N LEU A 30 3.59 -5.01 4.36
CA LEU A 30 4.07 -4.48 5.63
C LEU A 30 3.97 -2.95 5.68
N LEU A 31 4.38 -2.27 4.60
CA LEU A 31 4.27 -0.82 4.49
C LEU A 31 2.82 -0.33 4.61
N GLY A 32 1.87 -1.02 3.96
CA GLY A 32 0.46 -0.67 4.04
C GLY A 32 -0.07 -0.77 5.47
N LEU A 33 0.28 -1.84 6.19
CA LEU A 33 -0.06 -2.04 7.60
C LEU A 33 0.54 -0.94 8.48
N LEU A 34 1.85 -0.70 8.37
CA LEU A 34 2.58 0.28 9.18
C LEU A 34 2.13 1.72 8.90
N SER A 35 1.72 2.04 7.68
CA SER A 35 1.22 3.38 7.32
C SER A 35 -0.12 3.75 7.99
N GLN A 36 -0.80 2.77 8.61
CA GLN A 36 -2.04 2.94 9.37
C GLN A 36 -1.84 2.63 10.86
N ALA A 37 -0.62 2.38 11.31
CA ALA A 37 -0.36 2.07 12.72
C ALA A 37 -0.73 3.28 13.61
N PRO A 38 -1.40 3.06 14.77
CA PRO A 38 -1.83 4.13 15.67
C PRO A 38 -0.69 4.71 16.52
N ILE A 39 0.56 4.45 16.14
CA ILE A 39 1.75 4.93 16.84
C ILE A 39 2.49 5.97 16.00
N PRO A 40 3.15 6.95 16.64
CA PRO A 40 3.95 7.94 15.92
C PRO A 40 4.98 7.29 15.02
N GLN A 41 5.17 7.87 13.84
CA GLN A 41 6.11 7.35 12.87
C GLN A 41 7.55 7.32 13.40
N ALA A 42 7.92 8.28 14.25
CA ALA A 42 9.23 8.29 14.93
C ALA A 42 9.42 7.06 15.84
N ASP A 43 8.35 6.59 16.48
CA ASP A 43 8.38 5.39 17.33
C ASP A 43 8.50 4.12 16.50
N LEU A 44 7.90 4.06 15.31
CA LEU A 44 8.10 2.95 14.37
C LEU A 44 9.58 2.74 14.05
N PHE A 45 10.32 3.82 13.75
CA PHE A 45 11.76 3.75 13.43
C PHE A 45 12.63 3.42 14.65
N LYS A 46 12.14 3.72 15.85
CA LYS A 46 12.85 3.43 17.10
C LYS A 46 12.69 1.96 17.51
N TYR A 47 11.50 1.40 17.35
CA TYR A 47 11.17 0.06 17.85
C TYR A 47 11.33 -1.04 16.80
N LEU A 48 11.31 -0.70 15.51
CA LEU A 48 11.41 -1.66 14.42
C LEU A 48 12.66 -1.39 13.57
N LEU A 49 13.46 -2.43 13.33
CA LEU A 49 14.54 -2.39 12.33
C LEU A 49 13.94 -2.48 10.92
N LEU A 50 13.42 -1.36 10.43
CA LEU A 50 12.77 -1.30 9.13
C LEU A 50 13.80 -1.20 8.00
N PRO A 51 13.61 -1.92 6.88
CA PRO A 51 14.36 -1.72 5.65
C PRO A 51 14.34 -0.26 5.18
N ALA A 52 15.46 0.21 4.62
CA ALA A 52 15.63 1.63 4.24
C ALA A 52 14.60 2.09 3.20
N ASP A 53 14.17 1.21 2.29
CA ASP A 53 13.12 1.48 1.29
C ASP A 53 11.74 1.71 1.94
N ILE A 54 11.38 0.94 2.96
CA ILE A 54 10.18 1.15 3.78
C ILE A 54 10.26 2.48 4.55
N GLN A 55 11.42 2.80 5.15
CA GLN A 55 11.61 4.06 5.86
C GLN A 55 11.43 5.27 4.93
N LEU A 56 12.06 5.23 3.76
CA LEU A 56 11.95 6.27 2.74
C LEU A 56 10.52 6.42 2.22
N ALA A 57 9.81 5.31 2.00
CA ALA A 57 8.41 5.35 1.58
C ALA A 57 7.50 6.00 2.64
N LEU A 58 7.67 5.62 3.92
CA LEU A 58 6.90 6.19 5.03
C LEU A 58 7.21 7.67 5.25
N GLN A 59 8.47 8.10 5.15
CA GLN A 59 8.87 9.48 5.48
C GLN A 59 8.72 10.45 4.31
N LYS A 60 9.13 10.02 3.12
CA LYS A 60 9.33 10.90 1.96
C LYS A 60 8.45 10.56 0.78
N ARG A 61 7.63 9.50 0.87
CA ARG A 61 6.83 8.97 -0.25
C ARG A 61 7.68 8.73 -1.50
N SER A 62 8.93 8.29 -1.32
CA SER A 62 9.90 8.14 -2.41
C SER A 62 10.22 6.69 -2.74
N GLY A 63 10.72 6.45 -3.95
CA GLY A 63 11.02 5.11 -4.45
C GLY A 63 9.76 4.31 -4.79
N PHE A 64 9.96 3.07 -5.25
CA PHE A 64 8.87 2.19 -5.69
C PHE A 64 7.75 2.03 -4.65
N LEU A 65 8.12 1.70 -3.41
CA LEU A 65 7.17 1.55 -2.30
C LEU A 65 6.47 2.87 -1.93
N GLY A 66 7.15 4.01 -2.07
CA GLY A 66 6.56 5.33 -1.87
C GLY A 66 5.53 5.68 -2.94
N SER A 67 5.79 5.34 -4.21
CA SER A 67 4.85 5.48 -5.31
C SER A 67 3.60 4.61 -5.12
N LEU A 68 3.77 3.36 -4.66
CA LEU A 68 2.65 2.47 -4.33
C LEU A 68 1.80 3.00 -3.17
N LEU A 69 2.44 3.49 -2.11
CA LEU A 69 1.73 4.09 -0.96
C LEU A 69 0.93 5.32 -1.42
N THR A 70 1.55 6.19 -2.21
CA THR A 70 0.90 7.39 -2.75
C THR A 70 -0.29 7.03 -3.65
N LEU A 71 -0.13 6.04 -4.55
CA LEU A 71 -1.23 5.55 -5.38
C LEU A 71 -2.38 5.04 -4.51
N THR A 72 -2.08 4.24 -3.49
CA THR A 72 -3.08 3.67 -2.60
C THR A 72 -3.83 4.75 -1.82
N GLU A 73 -3.12 5.70 -1.22
CA GLU A 73 -3.72 6.85 -0.51
C GLU A 73 -4.59 7.71 -1.46
N THR A 74 -4.19 7.85 -2.72
CA THR A 74 -4.94 8.59 -3.74
C THR A 74 -6.23 7.87 -4.14
N LEU A 75 -6.18 6.54 -4.29
CA LEU A 75 -7.36 5.70 -4.57
C LEU A 75 -8.37 5.75 -3.42
N GLU A 76 -7.90 5.71 -2.16
CA GLU A 76 -8.76 5.77 -0.98
C GLU A 76 -9.46 7.12 -0.82
N THR A 77 -8.80 8.23 -1.20
CA THR A 77 -9.32 9.58 -1.02
C THR A 77 -10.16 10.08 -2.20
N GLY A 78 -10.26 9.32 -3.29
CA GLY A 78 -10.99 9.75 -4.49
C GLY A 78 -10.35 10.94 -5.22
N LYS A 79 -9.09 11.28 -4.91
CA LYS A 79 -8.36 12.40 -5.53
C LYS A 79 -7.78 11.99 -6.88
N HIS A 80 -8.65 11.80 -7.87
CA HIS A 80 -8.32 11.12 -9.13
C HIS A 80 -7.32 11.85 -10.06
N HIS A 81 -6.98 13.10 -9.77
CA HIS A 81 -6.16 13.94 -10.64
C HIS A 81 -4.70 13.42 -10.82
N HIS A 82 -4.21 12.56 -9.92
CA HIS A 82 -2.86 11.98 -10.02
C HIS A 82 -2.83 10.46 -10.26
N VAL A 83 -3.98 9.78 -10.24
CA VAL A 83 -4.02 8.32 -10.37
C VAL A 83 -3.47 7.89 -11.73
N GLY A 84 -3.88 8.54 -12.83
CA GLY A 84 -3.44 8.16 -14.18
C GLY A 84 -1.91 8.21 -14.39
N ILE A 85 -1.25 9.22 -13.80
CA ILE A 85 0.21 9.38 -13.89
C ILE A 85 0.90 8.26 -13.10
N LEU A 86 0.47 8.04 -11.85
CA LEU A 86 1.05 7.00 -10.99
C LEU A 86 0.86 5.60 -11.56
N THR A 87 -0.32 5.32 -12.11
CA THR A 87 -0.60 4.01 -12.73
C THR A 87 0.24 3.77 -13.97
N HIS A 88 0.47 4.81 -14.79
CA HIS A 88 1.36 4.72 -15.94
C HIS A 88 2.82 4.49 -15.51
N GLN A 89 3.30 5.22 -14.50
CA GLN A 89 4.66 5.05 -13.98
C GLN A 89 4.91 3.66 -13.38
N LEU A 90 3.90 3.08 -12.76
CA LEU A 90 3.96 1.74 -12.15
C LEU A 90 3.60 0.61 -13.13
N GLY A 91 3.22 0.92 -14.37
CA GLY A 91 2.81 -0.07 -15.36
C GLY A 91 1.51 -0.82 -15.04
N ILE A 92 0.63 -0.24 -14.22
CA ILE A 92 -0.60 -0.89 -13.75
C ILE A 92 -1.79 -0.38 -14.55
N ARG A 93 -2.65 -1.28 -15.05
CA ARG A 93 -3.89 -0.88 -15.76
C ARG A 93 -5.03 -0.62 -14.79
N ARG A 94 -5.96 0.26 -15.18
CA ARG A 94 -7.07 0.70 -14.32
C ARG A 94 -8.01 -0.45 -13.91
N ASP A 95 -8.32 -1.35 -14.84
CA ASP A 95 -9.16 -2.52 -14.61
C ASP A 95 -8.56 -3.47 -13.56
N GLU A 96 -7.23 -3.60 -13.55
CA GLU A 96 -6.50 -4.42 -12.59
C GLU A 96 -6.55 -3.82 -11.18
N ILE A 97 -6.51 -2.49 -11.07
CA ILE A 97 -6.67 -1.77 -9.79
C ILE A 97 -8.04 -2.00 -9.21
N MET A 98 -9.09 -1.89 -10.03
CA MET A 98 -10.47 -2.12 -9.57
C MET A 98 -10.64 -3.53 -9.01
N ARG A 99 -10.04 -4.54 -9.64
CA ARG A 99 -10.02 -5.91 -9.11
C ARG A 99 -9.31 -5.97 -7.75
N GLY A 100 -8.14 -5.35 -7.63
CA GLY A 100 -7.40 -5.30 -6.36
C GLY A 100 -8.17 -4.65 -5.23
N ILE A 101 -8.92 -3.57 -5.51
CA ILE A 101 -9.79 -2.91 -4.52
C ILE A 101 -10.88 -3.87 -4.03
N VAL A 102 -11.59 -4.53 -4.95
CA VAL A 102 -12.68 -5.47 -4.60
C VAL A 102 -12.14 -6.66 -3.80
N GLU A 103 -11.02 -7.26 -4.22
CA GLU A 103 -10.38 -8.37 -3.51
C GLU A 103 -9.94 -7.95 -2.10
N SER A 104 -9.36 -6.76 -1.96
CA SER A 104 -8.87 -6.25 -0.68
C SER A 104 -10.01 -5.93 0.29
N LEU A 105 -11.13 -5.38 -0.19
CA LEU A 105 -12.34 -5.16 0.60
C LEU A 105 -12.95 -6.48 1.09
N GLY A 106 -13.06 -7.47 0.19
CA GLY A 106 -13.58 -8.79 0.54
C GLY A 106 -12.73 -9.46 1.63
N TRP A 107 -11.40 -9.39 1.49
CA TRP A 107 -10.47 -9.95 2.46
C TRP A 107 -10.51 -9.21 3.81
N SER A 108 -10.49 -7.89 3.81
CA SER A 108 -10.54 -7.10 5.05
C SER A 108 -11.84 -7.32 5.82
N ASN A 109 -12.97 -7.48 5.12
CA ASN A 109 -14.25 -7.77 5.74
C ASN A 109 -14.26 -9.18 6.34
N ALA A 110 -13.73 -10.18 5.63
CA ALA A 110 -13.66 -11.55 6.13
C ALA A 110 -12.85 -11.64 7.44
N LEU A 111 -11.73 -10.90 7.54
CA LEU A 111 -10.96 -10.81 8.78
C LEU A 111 -11.76 -10.20 9.93
N ALA A 112 -12.49 -9.12 9.68
CA ALA A 112 -13.29 -8.45 10.71
C ALA A 112 -14.46 -9.30 11.24
N HIS A 113 -14.84 -10.37 10.53
CA HIS A 113 -15.91 -11.30 10.95
C HIS A 113 -15.35 -12.63 11.47
N ALA A 114 -14.03 -12.80 11.48
CA ALA A 114 -13.34 -13.97 12.03
C ALA A 114 -12.94 -13.78 13.51
N GLU A 115 -13.06 -12.56 14.03
CA GLU A 115 -12.90 -12.17 15.45
C GLU A 115 -14.26 -12.14 16.17
#